data_AF-A0A0N0TTN5-F1
#
_entry.id   AF-A0A0N0TTN5-F1
#
_cell.length_a   1.000
_cell.length_b   1.000
_cell.length_c   1.000
_cell.angle_alpha   90.00
_cell.angle_beta   90.00
_cell.angle_gamma   90.00
#
_symmetry.space_group_name_H-M   'P 1'
#
loop_
_entity.id
_entity.type
_entity.pdbx_description
1 polymer ?
#
loop_
_entity_poly.entity_id
_entity_poly.type
_entity_poly.pdbx_seq_one_letter_code
_entity_poly.pdbx_strand_id
1 'polypeptide(L)' 'MTPPPPPPDAVQLGAYFALIEASSLLKHAVEQQLRDAGDLSYVQFQLLATLGDSPTGSRRMTDLADGV' A
#
# COMPACT_ATOMS: atom_id res chain seq x y z
N MET A 1 1.04 30.68 15.01
CA MET A 1 1.51 30.41 13.63
C MET A 1 2.79 29.61 13.73
N THR A 2 2.75 28.33 13.34
CA THR A 2 3.91 27.44 13.39
C THR A 2 4.83 27.75 12.21
N PRO A 3 6.15 27.92 12.39
CA PRO A 3 7.05 28.16 11.27
C PRO A 3 7.07 26.95 10.31
N PRO A 4 7.28 27.18 8.99
CA PRO A 4 7.38 26.09 8.04
C PRO A 4 8.57 25.20 8.36
N PRO A 5 8.48 23.88 8.12
CA PRO A 5 9.58 22.98 8.34
C PRO A 5 10.79 23.36 7.46
N PRO A 6 12.03 23.17 7.95
CA PRO A 6 13.21 23.42 7.15
C PRO A 6 13.23 22.50 5.92
N PRO A 7 13.81 22.96 4.79
CA PRO A 7 13.95 22.13 3.61
C PRO A 7 14.81 20.90 3.91
N PRO A 8 14.53 19.76 3.26
CA PRO A 8 15.26 18.52 3.49
C PRO A 8 16.72 18.64 3.04
N ASP A 9 17.63 18.06 3.82
CA ASP A 9 19.03 17.94 3.45
C ASP A 9 19.26 16.82 2.41
N ALA A 10 20.49 16.72 1.89
CA ALA A 10 20.83 15.74 0.85
C ALA A 10 20.64 14.29 1.30
N VAL A 11 20.83 14.00 2.59
CA VAL A 11 20.64 12.65 3.15
C VAL A 11 19.15 12.32 3.24
N GLN A 12 18.33 13.28 3.69
CA GLN A 12 16.87 13.14 3.75
C GLN A 12 16.26 12.95 2.36
N LEU A 13 16.72 13.71 1.36
CA LEU A 13 16.30 13.54 -0.04
C LEU A 13 16.72 12.18 -0.59
N GLY A 14 17.95 11.75 -0.32
CA GLY A 14 18.43 10.42 -0.73
C GLY A 14 17.59 9.29 -0.13
N ALA A 15 17.28 9.37 1.16
CA ALA A 15 16.42 8.40 1.84
C ALA A 15 14.99 8.39 1.28
N TYR A 16 14.43 9.58 1.00
CA TYR A 16 13.13 9.70 0.38
C TYR A 16 13.08 9.04 -1.00
N PHE A 17 14.08 9.31 -1.85
CA PHE A 17 14.13 8.70 -3.18
C PHE A 17 14.30 7.18 -3.12
N ALA A 18 15.18 6.68 -2.27
CA ALA A 18 15.35 5.23 -2.10
C ALA A 18 14.06 4.55 -1.64
N LEU A 19 13.30 5.19 -0.73
CA LEU A 19 12.00 4.68 -0.28
C LEU A 19 10.96 4.67 -1.41
N ILE A 20 10.85 5.77 -2.16
CA ILE A 20 9.89 5.86 -3.27
C ILE A 20 10.22 4.87 -4.39
N GLU A 21 11.50 4.69 -4.71
CA GLU A 21 11.95 3.72 -5.71
C GLU A 21 11.65 2.28 -5.25
N ALA A 22 12.10 1.90 -4.05
CA ALA A 22 11.90 0.55 -3.53
C ALA A 22 10.41 0.20 -3.37
N SER A 23 9.59 1.15 -2.88
CA SER A 23 8.14 0.93 -2.75
C SER A 23 7.45 0.82 -4.11
N SER A 24 7.87 1.59 -5.12
CA SER A 24 7.32 1.51 -6.48
C SER A 24 7.67 0.18 -7.14
N LEU A 25 8.92 -0.27 -7.03
CA LEU A 25 9.36 -1.57 -7.53
C LEU A 25 8.61 -2.72 -6.87
N LEU A 26 8.46 -2.66 -5.54
CA LEU A 26 7.72 -3.65 -4.77
C LEU A 26 6.24 -3.70 -5.20
N LYS A 27 5.57 -2.54 -5.30
CA LYS A 27 4.17 -2.47 -5.74
C LYS A 27 3.99 -3.10 -7.11
N HIS A 28 4.87 -2.78 -8.06
CA HIS A 28 4.79 -3.33 -9.41
C HIS A 28 5.00 -4.85 -9.42
N ALA A 29 6.00 -5.36 -8.69
CA ALA A 29 6.25 -6.80 -8.58
C ALA A 29 5.06 -7.56 -7.97
N VAL A 30 4.45 -7.00 -6.93
CA VAL A 30 3.26 -7.57 -6.29
C VAL A 30 2.06 -7.58 -7.23
N GLU A 31 1.80 -6.48 -7.94
CA GLU A 31 0.73 -6.42 -8.93
C GLU A 31 0.91 -7.47 -10.04
N GLN A 32 2.14 -7.66 -10.51
CA GLN A 32 2.45 -8.66 -11.52
C GLN A 32 2.21 -10.08 -10.98
N GLN A 33 2.70 -10.39 -9.77
CA GLN A 33 2.49 -11.69 -9.14
C GLN A 33 1.01 -12.03 -8.94
N LEU A 34 0.20 -11.06 -8.51
CA LEU A 34 -1.24 -11.26 -8.29
C LEU A 34 -1.99 -11.58 -9.60
N ARG A 35 -1.62 -10.92 -10.69
CA ARG A 35 -2.17 -11.21 -12.01
C ARG A 35 -1.75 -12.59 -12.49
N ASP A 36 -0.47 -12.92 -12.38
CA ASP A 36 0.06 -14.19 -12.89
C ASP A 36 -0.47 -15.40 -12.10
N ALA A 37 -0.64 -15.25 -10.78
CA ALA A 37 -1.08 -16.35 -9.92
C ALA A 37 -2.61 -16.54 -9.88
N GLY A 38 -3.42 -15.52 -10.18
CA GLY A 38 -4.86 -15.60 -9.98
C GLY A 38 -5.72 -14.58 -10.72
N ASP A 39 -5.16 -13.83 -11.69
CA ASP A 39 -5.85 -12.74 -12.40
C ASP A 39 -6.47 -11.70 -11.45
N LEU A 40 -5.81 -11.48 -10.31
CA LEU A 40 -6.28 -10.58 -9.26
C LEU A 40 -5.66 -9.19 -9.41
N SER A 41 -6.50 -8.17 -9.25
CA SER A 41 -6.02 -6.81 -9.02
C SER A 41 -5.56 -6.61 -7.56
N TYR A 42 -4.67 -5.65 -7.34
CA TYR A 42 -4.17 -5.32 -6.00
C TYR A 42 -5.30 -4.98 -5.01
N VAL A 43 -6.33 -4.23 -5.46
CA VAL A 43 -7.49 -3.90 -4.63
C VAL A 43 -8.27 -5.16 -4.25
N GLN A 44 -8.51 -6.08 -5.18
CA GLN A 44 -9.19 -7.34 -4.87
C GLN A 44 -8.38 -8.19 -3.89
N PHE A 45 -7.06 -8.23 -4.03
CA PHE A 45 -6.19 -8.89 -3.05
C PHE A 45 -6.32 -8.24 -1.66
N GLN A 46 -6.28 -6.90 -1.57
CA GLN A 46 -6.42 -6.19 -0.30
C GLN A 46 -7.78 -6.46 0.35
N LEU A 47 -8.86 -6.54 -0.44
CA LEU A 47 -10.18 -6.95 0.04
C LEU A 47 -10.19 -8.39 0.55
N LEU A 48 -9.62 -9.33 -0.20
CA LEU A 48 -9.55 -10.74 0.19
C LEU A 48 -8.69 -10.95 1.44
N ALA A 49 -7.55 -10.27 1.56
CA ALA A 49 -6.70 -10.28 2.75
C ALA A 49 -7.46 -9.72 3.97
N THR A 50 -8.13 -8.58 3.80
CA THR A 50 -8.93 -7.94 4.85
C THR A 50 -10.09 -8.83 5.32
N LEU A 51 -10.71 -9.58 4.42
CA LEU A 51 -11.77 -10.53 4.74
C LEU A 51 -11.21 -11.83 5.34
N GLY A 52 -10.06 -12.30 4.89
CA GLY A 52 -9.37 -13.49 5.41
C GLY A 52 -8.87 -13.32 6.84
N ASP A 53 -8.45 -12.10 7.21
CA ASP A 53 -8.08 -11.74 8.58
C ASP A 53 -9.30 -11.52 9.51
N SER A 54 -10.53 -11.49 8.96
CA SER A 54 -11.75 -11.39 9.77
C SER A 54 -12.10 -12.77 10.36
N PRO A 55 -12.41 -12.86 11.67
CA PRO A 55 -12.74 -14.14 12.31
C PRO A 55 -14.00 -14.80 11.74
N THR A 56 -14.86 -14.05 11.05
CA THR A 56 -16.08 -14.56 10.40
C THR A 56 -15.99 -14.59 8.86
N GLY A 57 -14.83 -14.27 8.28
CA GLY A 57 -14.66 -14.19 6.82
C GLY A 57 -15.50 -13.09 6.15
N SER A 58 -16.04 -12.15 6.94
CA SER A 58 -16.99 -11.13 6.51
C SER A 58 -16.78 -9.82 7.26
N ARG A 59 -17.09 -8.69 6.61
CA ARG A 59 -17.01 -7.34 7.18
C ARG A 59 -18.11 -6.46 6.58
N ARG A 60 -18.57 -5.42 7.29
CA ARG A 60 -19.51 -4.45 6.72
C ARG A 60 -18.84 -3.66 5.61
N MET A 61 -19.58 -3.31 4.57
CA MET A 61 -19.05 -2.54 3.43
C MET A 61 -18.42 -1.19 3.83
N THR A 62 -18.92 -0.54 4.88
CA THR A 62 -18.35 0.72 5.38
C THR A 62 -16.95 0.50 5.95
N ASP A 63 -16.77 -0.52 6.78
CA ASP A 63 -15.47 -0.85 7.39
C ASP A 63 -14.45 -1.35 6.33
N LEU A 64 -14.95 -1.91 5.24
CA LEU A 64 -14.15 -2.34 4.09
C LEU A 64 -13.65 -1.14 3.27
N ALA A 65 -14.45 -0.07 3.19
CA ALA A 65 -14.12 1.15 2.45
C ALA A 65 -13.09 2.02 3.19
N ASP A 66 -13.06 1.98 4.53
CA ASP A 66 -12.08 2.72 5.34
C ASP A 66 -10.68 2.07 5.34
N GLY A 67 -10.58 0.82 4.87
CA GLY A 67 -9.34 0.02 4.84
C GLY A 67 -8.65 -0.06 3.47
N VAL A 68 -9.19 0.61 2.43
CA VAL A 68 -8.64 0.64 1.06
C VAL A 68 -8.07 1.99 0.67
#